data_AF-A0A3P6F7U6-F1
#
_entry.id   AF-A0A3P6F7U6-F1
#
_cell.length_a   1.000
_cell.length_b   1.000
_cell.length_c   1.000
_cell.angle_alpha   90.00
_cell.angle_beta   90.00
_cell.angle_gamma   90.00
#
_symmetry.space_group_name_H-M   'P 1'
#
loop_
_entity.id
_entity.type
_entity.pdbx_description
1 polymer ?
#
loop_
_entity_poly.entity_id
_entity_poly.type
_entity_poly.pdbx_seq_one_letter_code
_entity_poly.pdbx_strand_id
1 'polypeptide(L)'
;MGWKAAEKLIRHWKILRGDNVMIIRGKDKGETGTVKRVIRSQNRVIVEGKNLIKKHIKGGPDHEGGIFTVEAPLHASNVQVVDPVTGRPCKVGVKYLEDGTKVRVARGTGTSGSIIPRPEILKIRTTPRPTTAGPKDTPMEFVWEQTYDAKTGKGMPDL
;
A
#
# COMPACT_ATOMS: atom_id res chain seq x y z
N MET A 1 -3.45 31.25 -7.13
CA MET A 1 -3.29 29.78 -6.95
C MET A 1 -4.34 29.34 -5.94
N GLY A 2 -5.39 28.66 -6.41
CA GLY A 2 -6.68 28.56 -5.72
C GLY A 2 -6.65 27.75 -4.41
N TRP A 3 -6.98 28.45 -3.33
CA TRP A 3 -7.73 28.06 -2.14
C TRP A 3 -8.76 26.94 -2.43
N LYS A 4 -8.29 25.70 -2.57
CA LYS A 4 -9.15 24.55 -2.36
C LYS A 4 -9.42 24.47 -0.87
N ALA A 5 -10.70 24.61 -0.49
CA ALA A 5 -11.16 24.25 0.84
C ALA A 5 -10.47 22.96 1.28
N ALA A 6 -9.95 22.92 2.51
CA ALA A 6 -9.25 21.74 3.03
C ALA A 6 -10.18 20.53 2.91
N GLU A 7 -10.02 19.78 1.83
CA GLU A 7 -10.84 18.61 1.53
C GLU A 7 -10.70 17.68 2.72
N LYS A 8 -11.81 17.24 3.31
CA LYS A 8 -11.78 16.42 4.53
C LYS A 8 -11.04 15.12 4.24
N LEU A 9 -9.75 15.09 4.54
CA LEU A 9 -8.90 13.93 4.29
C LEU A 9 -9.36 12.77 5.18
N ILE A 10 -9.36 11.57 4.60
CA ILE A 10 -9.65 10.35 5.34
C ILE A 10 -8.49 10.11 6.32
N ARG A 11 -8.75 10.31 7.62
CA ARG A 11 -7.75 10.09 8.68
C ARG A 11 -7.39 8.60 8.81
N HIS A 12 -8.41 7.73 8.81
CA HIS A 12 -8.24 6.29 8.97
C HIS A 12 -8.58 5.55 7.67
N TRP A 13 -7.55 5.16 6.94
CA TRP A 13 -7.72 4.37 5.71
C TRP A 13 -7.97 2.90 6.02
N LYS A 14 -8.98 2.36 5.35
CA LYS A 14 -9.34 0.93 5.43
C LYS A 14 -8.98 0.15 4.17
N ILE A 15 -8.63 0.84 3.09
CA ILE A 15 -8.20 0.28 1.81
C ILE A 15 -6.69 0.43 1.74
N LEU A 16 -6.01 -0.65 1.38
CA LEU A 16 -4.56 -0.73 1.30
C LEU A 16 -4.12 -1.05 -0.13
N ARG A 17 -2.85 -0.79 -0.43
CA ARG A 17 -2.22 -1.25 -1.68
C ARG A 17 -2.22 -2.78 -1.70
N GLY A 18 -2.65 -3.36 -2.82
CA GLY A 18 -2.79 -4.81 -3.00
C GLY A 18 -4.12 -5.38 -2.54
N ASP A 19 -5.05 -4.59 -2.00
CA ASP A 19 -6.40 -5.09 -1.74
C ASP A 19 -7.14 -5.33 -3.07
N ASN A 20 -7.94 -6.39 -3.14
CA ASN A 20 -8.91 -6.58 -4.21
C ASN A 20 -10.17 -5.77 -3.90
N VAL A 21 -10.56 -4.88 -4.82
CA VAL A 21 -11.68 -3.96 -4.65
C VAL A 21 -12.64 -4.04 -5.82
N MET A 22 -13.92 -3.80 -5.54
CA MET A 22 -14.98 -3.65 -6.52
C MET A 22 -15.36 -2.18 -6.67
N ILE A 23 -15.59 -1.75 -7.90
CA ILE A 23 -16.07 -0.39 -8.20
C ILE A 23 -17.59 -0.33 -8.04
N ILE A 24 -18.07 0.56 -7.18
CA ILE A 24 -19.51 0.73 -6.89
C ILE A 24 -20.14 1.75 -7.82
N ARG A 25 -19.38 2.79 -8.16
CA ARG A 25 -19.84 3.92 -8.96
C ARG A 25 -18.74 4.39 -9.89
N GLY A 26 -19.09 4.60 -11.16
CA GLY A 26 -18.18 5.07 -12.19
C GLY A 26 -18.48 4.39 -13.52
N LYS A 27 -17.55 4.56 -14.47
CA LYS A 27 -17.62 3.94 -15.80
C LYS A 27 -17.61 2.41 -15.71
N ASP A 28 -16.71 1.86 -14.90
CA ASP A 28 -16.47 0.41 -14.81
C ASP A 28 -17.18 -0.19 -13.58
N LYS A 29 -18.46 0.16 -13.37
CA LYS A 29 -19.24 -0.27 -12.21
C LYS A 29 -19.43 -1.78 -12.20
N GLY A 30 -19.22 -2.40 -11.03
CA GLY A 30 -19.39 -3.84 -10.82
C GLY A 30 -18.12 -4.65 -11.09
N GLU A 31 -17.13 -4.04 -11.73
CA GLU A 31 -15.85 -4.70 -11.99
C GLU A 31 -14.96 -4.72 -10.75
N THR A 32 -14.17 -5.79 -10.63
CA THR A 32 -13.18 -5.98 -9.57
C THR A 32 -11.77 -5.73 -10.10
N GLY A 33 -10.87 -5.31 -9.21
CA GLY A 33 -9.45 -5.14 -9.54
C GLY A 33 -8.58 -4.88 -8.31
N THR A 34 -7.28 -5.04 -8.49
CA THR A 34 -6.30 -4.87 -7.40
C THR A 34 -5.91 -3.40 -7.27
N VAL A 35 -5.79 -2.90 -6.04
CA VAL A 35 -5.33 -1.53 -5.78
C VAL A 35 -3.82 -1.42 -6.00
N LYS A 36 -3.42 -0.81 -7.11
CA LYS A 36 -2.01 -0.55 -7.48
C LYS A 36 -1.39 0.54 -6.62
N ARG A 37 -2.12 1.63 -6.38
CA ARG A 37 -1.63 2.77 -5.59
C ARG A 37 -2.75 3.46 -4.82
N VAL A 38 -2.42 3.92 -3.61
CA VAL A 38 -3.30 4.74 -2.78
C VAL A 38 -2.73 6.15 -2.67
N ILE A 39 -3.48 7.16 -3.10
CA ILE A 39 -3.11 8.58 -3.06
C ILE A 39 -3.86 9.24 -1.90
N ARG A 40 -3.24 9.20 -0.72
CA ARG A 40 -3.88 9.65 0.53
C ARG A 40 -4.14 11.15 0.57
N SER A 41 -3.30 11.95 -0.09
CA SER A 41 -3.43 13.41 -0.17
C SER A 41 -4.66 13.89 -0.94
N GLN A 42 -5.29 13.02 -1.73
CA GLN A 42 -6.45 13.35 -2.57
C GLN A 42 -7.63 12.41 -2.34
N ASN A 43 -7.60 11.58 -1.29
CA ASN A 43 -8.61 10.55 -1.03
C ASN A 43 -8.90 9.62 -2.24
N ARG A 44 -7.85 9.28 -3.02
CA ARG A 44 -8.00 8.52 -4.26
C ARG A 44 -7.21 7.21 -4.27
N VAL A 45 -7.65 6.28 -5.11
CA VAL A 45 -7.00 5.00 -5.38
C VAL A 45 -6.86 4.78 -6.88
N ILE A 46 -5.80 4.10 -7.30
CA ILE A 46 -5.61 3.61 -8.66
C ILE A 46 -5.81 2.10 -8.61
N VAL A 47 -6.77 1.62 -9.42
CA VAL A 47 -7.11 0.20 -9.54
C VAL A 47 -6.58 -0.30 -10.87
N GLU A 48 -5.96 -1.47 -10.85
CA GLU A 48 -5.31 -2.07 -12.01
C GLU A 48 -6.31 -2.36 -13.14
N GLY A 49 -6.00 -1.88 -14.35
CA GLY A 49 -6.80 -2.07 -15.55
C GLY A 49 -8.17 -1.38 -15.55
N LYS A 50 -8.48 -0.55 -14.54
CA LYS A 50 -9.77 0.16 -14.42
C LYS A 50 -9.61 1.66 -14.55
N ASN A 51 -10.72 2.32 -14.87
CA ASN A 51 -10.84 3.75 -15.09
C ASN A 51 -9.80 4.27 -16.09
N LEU A 52 -9.70 3.58 -17.23
CA LEU A 52 -8.75 3.88 -18.28
C LEU A 52 -9.10 5.18 -19.00
N ILE A 53 -8.11 6.06 -19.13
CA ILE A 53 -8.20 7.31 -19.89
C ILE A 53 -7.13 7.34 -20.98
N LYS A 54 -7.47 7.99 -22.10
CA LYS A 54 -6.52 8.25 -23.19
C LYS A 54 -5.83 9.59 -22.93
N LYS A 55 -4.51 9.59 -22.85
CA LYS A 55 -3.68 10.79 -22.72
C LYS A 55 -2.85 10.98 -23.98
N HIS A 56 -2.93 12.19 -24.54
CA HIS A 56 -2.04 12.62 -25.62
C HIS A 56 -0.75 13.12 -24.99
N ILE A 57 0.36 12.48 -25.29
CA ILE A 57 1.69 12.87 -24.80
C ILE A 57 2.50 13.34 -26.00
N LYS A 58 3.03 14.57 -25.91
CA LYS A 58 3.96 15.10 -26.90
C LYS A 58 5.28 14.34 -26.79
N GLY A 59 5.81 13.89 -27.93
CA GLY A 59 7.11 13.22 -27.99
C GLY A 59 8.25 14.12 -27.52
N GLY A 60 9.25 13.51 -26.89
CA GLY A 60 10.50 14.14 -26.45
C GLY A 60 11.71 13.36 -26.96
N PRO A 61 12.93 13.73 -26.52
CA PRO A 61 14.15 13.03 -26.92
C PRO A 61 14.17 11.56 -26.49
N ASP A 62 13.60 11.25 -25.32
CA ASP A 62 13.66 9.91 -24.71
C ASP A 62 12.37 9.09 -24.88
N HIS A 63 11.32 9.66 -25.49
CA HIS A 63 10.03 8.97 -25.63
C HIS A 63 9.25 9.39 -26.88
N GLU A 64 8.66 8.41 -27.54
CA GLU A 64 7.77 8.65 -28.67
C GLU A 64 6.48 9.36 -28.25
N GLY A 65 5.99 10.22 -29.12
CA GLY A 65 4.68 10.86 -28.97
C GLY A 65 3.56 9.90 -29.34
N GLY A 66 2.40 10.05 -28.69
CA GLY A 66 1.27 9.18 -28.99
C GLY A 66 0.10 9.29 -28.03
N ILE A 67 -0.90 8.42 -28.27
CA ILE A 67 -2.06 8.27 -27.41
C ILE A 67 -1.80 7.08 -26.47
N PHE A 68 -1.54 7.39 -25.21
CA PHE A 68 -1.31 6.38 -24.18
C PHE A 68 -2.59 6.13 -23.39
N THR A 69 -2.92 4.85 -23.20
CA THR A 69 -4.01 4.46 -22.31
C THR A 69 -3.46 4.26 -20.91
N VAL A 70 -3.91 5.07 -19.95
CA VAL A 70 -3.38 5.09 -18.58
C VAL A 70 -4.52 4.97 -17.57
N GLU A 71 -4.27 4.28 -16.47
CA GLU A 71 -5.19 4.15 -15.33
C GLU A 71 -5.36 5.49 -14.62
N ALA A 72 -6.61 5.96 -14.46
CA ALA A 72 -6.92 7.19 -13.74
C ALA A 72 -7.39 6.92 -12.30
N PRO A 73 -7.10 7.85 -11.36
CA PRO A 73 -7.46 7.67 -9.96
C PRO A 73 -8.97 7.84 -9.70
N LEU A 74 -9.54 6.88 -8.97
CA LEU A 74 -10.92 6.88 -8.47
C LEU A 74 -10.96 7.39 -7.03
N HIS A 75 -12.04 8.09 -6.64
CA HIS A 75 -12.21 8.48 -5.24
C HIS A 75 -12.47 7.25 -4.35
N ALA A 76 -11.91 7.21 -3.15
CA ALA A 76 -11.97 6.06 -2.25
C ALA A 76 -13.40 5.66 -1.83
N SER A 77 -14.38 6.58 -1.92
CA SER A 77 -15.79 6.28 -1.66
C SER A 77 -16.45 5.43 -2.75
N ASN A 78 -15.88 5.39 -3.96
CA ASN A 78 -16.47 4.71 -5.11
C ASN A 78 -15.99 3.25 -5.23
N VAL A 79 -15.19 2.78 -4.28
CA VAL A 79 -14.65 1.44 -4.23
C VAL A 79 -14.94 0.78 -2.89
N GLN A 80 -15.15 -0.53 -2.88
CA GLN A 80 -15.21 -1.35 -1.66
C GLN A 80 -14.31 -2.56 -1.78
N VAL A 81 -13.78 -3.02 -0.65
CA VAL A 81 -12.99 -4.25 -0.60
C VAL A 81 -13.89 -5.44 -0.85
N VAL A 82 -13.42 -6.39 -1.64
CA VAL A 82 -14.12 -7.64 -1.91
C VAL A 82 -13.85 -8.62 -0.78
N ASP A 83 -14.90 -9.25 -0.27
CA ASP A 83 -14.76 -10.36 0.67
C ASP A 83 -14.12 -11.56 -0.06
N PRO A 84 -12.98 -12.10 0.41
CA PRO A 84 -12.28 -13.18 -0.27
C PRO A 84 -13.11 -14.47 -0.39
N VAL A 85 -14.11 -14.67 0.48
CA VAL A 85 -14.95 -15.88 0.47
C VAL A 85 -16.17 -15.70 -0.42
N THR A 86 -16.89 -14.60 -0.26
CA THR A 86 -18.18 -14.40 -0.93
C THR A 86 -18.08 -13.68 -2.28
N GLY A 87 -16.93 -13.06 -2.57
CA GLY A 87 -16.75 -12.25 -3.78
C GLY A 87 -17.60 -10.96 -3.80
N ARG A 88 -18.30 -10.65 -2.71
CA ARG A 88 -19.18 -9.49 -2.60
C ARG A 88 -18.45 -8.28 -2.03
N PRO A 89 -18.86 -7.04 -2.40
CA PRO A 89 -18.30 -5.84 -1.79
C PRO A 89 -18.70 -5.77 -0.32
N CYS A 90 -17.72 -5.49 0.55
CA CYS A 90 -17.91 -5.48 2.00
C CYS A 90 -17.29 -4.25 2.68
N LYS A 91 -17.73 -3.97 3.92
CA LYS A 91 -17.12 -2.96 4.78
C LYS A 91 -16.02 -3.61 5.61
N VAL A 92 -14.89 -2.93 5.77
CA VAL A 92 -13.79 -3.42 6.60
C VAL A 92 -13.99 -3.02 8.07
N GLY A 93 -13.94 -4.01 8.95
CA GLY A 93 -13.79 -3.90 10.40
C GLY A 93 -12.39 -4.28 10.87
N VAL A 94 -12.14 -4.11 12.17
CA VAL A 94 -10.90 -4.49 12.83
C VAL A 94 -11.28 -5.29 14.07
N LYS A 95 -10.61 -6.43 14.29
CA LYS A 95 -10.74 -7.27 15.48
C LYS A 95 -9.36 -7.68 15.98
N TYR A 96 -9.23 -7.96 17.26
CA TYR A 96 -8.05 -8.57 17.85
C TYR A 96 -8.30 -10.08 18.00
N LEU A 97 -7.32 -10.89 17.61
CA LEU A 97 -7.31 -12.31 17.89
C LEU A 97 -6.92 -12.55 19.36
N GLU A 98 -7.06 -13.80 19.82
CA GLU A 98 -6.68 -14.21 21.17
C GLU A 98 -5.19 -13.96 21.44
N ASP A 99 -4.34 -14.08 20.41
CA ASP A 99 -2.90 -13.78 20.47
C ASP A 99 -2.58 -12.27 20.53
N GLY A 100 -3.59 -11.39 20.56
CA GLY A 100 -3.42 -9.94 20.51
C GLY A 100 -3.11 -9.38 19.11
N THR A 101 -3.01 -10.23 18.09
CA THR A 101 -2.75 -9.78 16.71
C THR A 101 -3.97 -9.04 16.13
N LYS A 102 -3.72 -7.86 15.56
CA LYS A 102 -4.75 -7.01 14.94
C LYS A 102 -5.05 -7.45 13.51
N VAL A 103 -6.28 -7.91 13.26
CA VAL A 103 -6.73 -8.38 11.95
C VAL A 103 -7.87 -7.53 11.39
N ARG A 104 -8.00 -7.51 10.07
CA ARG A 104 -9.13 -6.88 9.36
C ARG A 104 -10.19 -7.95 9.14
N VAL A 105 -11.46 -7.58 9.31
CA VAL A 105 -12.60 -8.50 9.13
C VAL A 105 -13.62 -7.91 8.18
N ALA A 106 -14.25 -8.76 7.36
CA ALA A 106 -15.38 -8.37 6.53
C ALA A 106 -16.62 -8.10 7.41
N ARG A 107 -17.33 -6.99 7.15
CA ARG A 107 -18.59 -6.62 7.83
C ARG A 107 -19.64 -6.20 6.81
N GLY A 108 -20.89 -6.53 7.11
CA GLY A 108 -22.06 -6.13 6.32
C GLY A 108 -23.08 -7.26 6.18
N THR A 109 -24.19 -6.96 5.53
CA THR A 109 -25.23 -7.95 5.24
C THR A 109 -24.77 -8.86 4.11
N GLY A 110 -24.72 -10.18 4.36
CA GLY A 110 -24.28 -11.17 3.36
C GLY A 110 -22.76 -11.33 3.23
N THR A 111 -21.98 -10.89 4.22
CA THR A 111 -20.52 -11.09 4.29
C THR A 111 -20.17 -12.24 5.23
N SER A 112 -19.12 -12.98 4.92
CA SER A 112 -18.69 -14.18 5.67
C SER A 112 -18.14 -13.89 7.08
N GLY A 113 -17.85 -12.62 7.40
CA GLY A 113 -17.10 -12.27 8.62
C GLY A 113 -15.63 -12.68 8.57
N SER A 114 -15.15 -13.13 7.40
CA SER A 114 -13.80 -13.65 7.21
C SER A 114 -12.72 -12.61 7.50
N ILE A 115 -11.53 -13.10 7.82
CA ILE A 115 -10.34 -12.28 7.97
C ILE A 115 -9.88 -11.85 6.58
N ILE A 116 -9.83 -10.54 6.35
CA ILE A 116 -9.23 -9.96 5.15
C ILE A 116 -7.74 -9.81 5.43
N PRO A 117 -6.87 -10.62 4.81
CA PRO A 117 -5.44 -10.55 5.10
C PRO A 117 -4.88 -9.18 4.72
N ARG A 118 -3.83 -8.76 5.42
CA ARG A 118 -3.08 -7.58 5.03
C ARG A 118 -2.22 -7.97 3.80
N PRO A 119 -2.35 -7.26 2.65
CA PRO A 119 -1.64 -7.64 1.43
C PRO A 119 -0.12 -7.67 1.61
N GLU A 120 0.53 -8.67 1.02
CA GLU A 120 1.98 -8.88 1.13
C GLU A 120 2.81 -7.75 0.50
N ILE A 121 2.27 -7.10 -0.54
CA ILE A 121 2.90 -5.95 -1.23
C ILE A 121 3.20 -4.77 -0.29
N LEU A 122 2.63 -4.75 0.92
CA LEU A 122 2.91 -3.73 1.93
C LEU A 122 4.19 -4.02 2.73
N LYS A 123 4.63 -5.29 2.78
CA LYS A 123 5.88 -5.69 3.44
C LYS A 123 7.09 -5.33 2.57
N ILE A 124 6.89 -5.29 1.25
CA ILE A 124 7.94 -5.00 0.27
C ILE A 124 8.23 -3.49 0.26
N ARG A 125 9.52 -3.14 0.35
CA ARG A 125 10.00 -1.77 0.19
C ARG A 125 9.83 -1.33 -1.26
N THR A 126 9.44 -0.06 -1.45
CA THR A 126 9.32 0.50 -2.81
C THR A 126 10.69 0.60 -3.50
N THR A 127 11.74 0.85 -2.73
CA THR A 127 13.14 0.83 -3.18
C THR A 127 13.83 -0.36 -2.52
N PRO A 128 14.21 -1.41 -3.29
CA PRO A 128 14.94 -2.53 -2.73
C PRO A 128 16.30 -2.06 -2.22
N ARG A 129 16.78 -2.65 -1.12
CA ARG A 129 18.16 -2.43 -0.68
C ARG A 129 19.10 -3.21 -1.59
N PRO A 130 20.28 -2.65 -1.92
CA PRO A 130 21.31 -3.45 -2.57
C PRO A 130 21.69 -4.64 -1.67
N THR A 131 21.99 -5.78 -2.29
CA THR A 131 22.41 -7.00 -1.58
C THR A 131 23.87 -6.94 -1.15
N THR A 132 24.69 -6.17 -1.87
CA THR A 132 26.11 -5.99 -1.58
C THR A 132 26.33 -4.69 -0.82
N ALA A 133 27.21 -4.73 0.19
CA ALA A 133 27.65 -3.54 0.91
C ALA A 133 28.36 -2.57 -0.05
N GLY A 134 27.99 -1.30 -0.01
CA GLY A 134 28.67 -0.24 -0.76
C GLY A 134 29.98 0.19 -0.11
N PRO A 135 30.77 1.07 -0.75
CA PRO A 135 32.05 1.55 -0.23
C PRO A 135 31.96 2.29 1.12
N LYS A 136 30.76 2.74 1.50
CA LYS A 136 30.48 3.46 2.76
C LYS A 136 29.73 2.61 3.78
N ASP A 137 29.42 1.36 3.46
CA ASP A 137 28.70 0.45 4.34
C ASP A 137 29.70 -0.37 5.16
N THR A 138 29.53 -0.40 6.49
CA THR A 138 30.35 -1.22 7.37
C THR A 138 30.05 -2.71 7.14
N PRO A 139 31.07 -3.57 6.90
CA PRO A 139 30.87 -5.02 6.80
C PRO A 139 30.24 -5.59 8.08
N MET A 140 29.40 -6.60 7.93
CA MET A 140 28.62 -7.16 9.04
C MET A 140 29.52 -7.73 10.16
N GLU A 141 30.70 -8.25 9.81
CA GLU A 141 31.69 -8.79 10.74
C GLU A 141 32.06 -7.78 11.84
N PHE A 142 32.35 -6.54 11.47
CA PHE A 142 32.71 -5.47 12.42
C PHE A 142 31.52 -5.00 13.26
N VAL A 143 30.29 -5.06 12.72
CA VAL A 143 29.09 -4.66 13.47
C VAL A 143 28.76 -5.68 14.56
N TRP A 144 29.00 -6.96 14.29
CA TRP A 144 28.72 -8.05 15.22
C TRP A 144 29.88 -8.32 16.16
N GLU A 145 31.06 -7.75 15.88
CA GLU A 145 32.19 -7.81 16.77
C GLU A 145 31.82 -7.20 18.13
N GLN A 146 31.81 -8.05 19.17
CA GLN A 146 31.58 -7.60 20.53
C GLN A 146 32.86 -6.94 21.05
N THR A 147 32.92 -5.62 20.89
CA THR A 147 34.01 -4.77 21.35
C THR A 147 33.96 -4.49 22.86
N TYR A 148 32.79 -4.63 23.48
CA TYR A 148 32.59 -4.41 24.91
C TYR A 148 31.90 -5.60 25.59
N ASP A 149 32.47 -6.05 26.70
CA ASP A 149 31.84 -7.00 27.60
C ASP A 149 31.99 -6.54 29.06
N ALA A 150 30.84 -6.19 29.65
CA ALA A 150 30.75 -5.68 31.02
C ALA A 150 31.15 -6.71 32.08
N LYS A 151 31.07 -8.01 31.80
CA LYS A 151 31.40 -9.06 32.78
C LYS A 151 32.89 -9.33 32.84
N THR A 152 33.54 -9.30 31.68
CA THR A 152 34.99 -9.58 31.56
C THR A 152 35.82 -8.31 31.60
N GLY A 153 35.21 -7.13 31.55
CA GLY A 153 35.90 -5.84 31.48
C GLY A 153 36.53 -5.55 30.11
N LYS A 154 36.29 -6.42 29.11
CA LYS A 154 36.82 -6.26 27.75
C LYS A 154 36.26 -4.97 27.14
N GLY A 155 37.15 -4.14 26.60
CA GLY A 155 36.78 -2.89 25.93
C GLY A 155 36.62 -1.67 26.86
N MET A 156 36.92 -1.80 28.16
CA MET A 156 37.15 -0.63 29.01
C MET A 156 38.59 -0.13 28.82
N PRO A 157 38.82 1.19 28.72
CA PRO A 157 40.18 1.74 28.74
C PRO A 157 40.78 1.56 30.13
N ASP A 158 42.10 1.35 30.18
CA ASP A 158 42.85 1.42 31.44
C ASP A 158 42.75 2.86 31.98
N LEU A 159 42.38 3.00 33.25
CA LEU A 159 42.26 4.28 33.96
C LEU A 159 43.61 4.84 34.39
#